data_AF-A0A929IFD3-F1
#
_entry.id   AF-A0A929IFD3-F1
#
_cell.length_a   1.000
_cell.length_b   1.000
_cell.length_c   1.000
_cell.angle_alpha   90.00
_cell.angle_beta   90.00
_cell.angle_gamma   90.00
#
_symmetry.space_group_name_H-M   'P 1'
#
loop_
_entity.id
_entity.type
_entity.pdbx_description
1 polymer ?
#
loop_
_entity_poly.entity_id
_entity_poly.type
_entity_poly.pdbx_seq_one_letter_code
_entity_poly.pdbx_strand_id
1 'polypeptide(L)'
;MGKNLYRVLFVIAILGILLAGTAGRASAGCVGTTQTFEFGDTVIESCTFDDDMIRPAGVTGHGLIVGATDITIDGNGFCLDGGEPACVEGVNGEDKVAGIYAEKNASQSIDKVSIRNLEVKNFCHGIQLIKKGPAEIPDMNECIIENCKVHDNGDDSVQGSQTMGIKLNNVSNSIIKDCEVYNQEGDIAASGPPGAMGIYLCKGNYNLFTGNDVHDNQKAGMFLRGAPKYNTISHNYAHENGFGGIRGNCVYTDFTIFEYNYSTNNYGPGIFVGGTDSTIRYNICTENKTGSAHGHGGQEGWNDGNGIQLNRLAYFADIYRNTCCGNEADDIWVLD
;
A
#
# COMPACT_ATOMS: atom_id res chain seq x y z
N MET A 1 35.68 27.87 56.76
CA MET A 1 36.10 27.55 55.38
C MET A 1 35.57 26.22 54.82
N GLY A 2 35.12 25.24 55.64
CA GLY A 2 34.72 23.92 55.13
C GLY A 2 33.36 23.78 54.42
N LYS A 3 32.40 24.72 54.57
CA LYS A 3 31.04 24.55 54.02
C LYS A 3 30.89 24.84 52.51
N ASN A 4 31.84 25.56 51.90
CA ASN A 4 31.79 25.88 50.47
C ASN A 4 32.42 24.79 49.58
N LEU A 5 33.33 23.98 50.13
CA LEU A 5 34.00 22.91 49.36
C LEU A 5 33.05 21.73 49.06
N TYR A 6 32.17 21.39 50.00
CA TYR A 6 31.17 20.32 49.82
C TYR A 6 30.08 20.68 48.80
N ARG A 7 29.71 21.97 48.65
CA ARG A 7 28.73 22.40 47.63
C ARG A 7 29.30 22.33 46.21
N VAL A 8 30.59 22.64 46.03
CA VAL A 8 31.25 22.57 44.71
C VAL A 8 31.48 21.12 44.29
N LEU A 9 31.87 20.23 45.21
CA LEU A 9 32.05 18.79 44.94
C LEU A 9 30.73 18.08 44.61
N PHE A 10 29.60 18.48 45.22
CA PHE A 10 28.29 17.87 44.93
C PHE A 10 27.73 18.29 43.56
N VAL A 11 27.97 19.52 43.12
CA VAL A 11 27.54 20.00 41.78
C VAL A 11 28.36 19.35 40.66
N ILE A 12 29.66 19.11 40.88
CA ILE A 12 30.52 18.42 39.88
C ILE A 12 30.15 16.93 39.77
N ALA A 13 29.77 16.27 40.86
CA ALA A 13 29.30 14.88 40.82
C ALA A 13 27.96 14.72 40.09
N ILE A 14 27.03 15.68 40.24
CA ILE A 14 25.74 15.66 39.50
C ILE A 14 25.96 15.96 38.01
N LEU A 15 26.89 16.85 37.64
CA LEU A 15 27.26 17.04 36.23
C LEU A 15 27.97 15.82 35.63
N GLY A 16 28.80 15.12 36.40
CA GLY A 16 29.48 13.90 35.95
C GLY A 16 28.53 12.71 35.70
N ILE A 17 27.44 12.61 36.48
CA ILE A 17 26.39 11.59 36.29
C ILE A 17 25.44 11.98 35.14
N LEU A 18 25.26 13.28 34.85
CA LEU A 18 24.50 13.72 33.66
C LEU A 18 25.26 13.53 32.33
N LEU A 19 26.59 13.49 32.34
CA LEU A 19 27.42 13.32 31.13
C LEU A 19 27.77 11.86 30.80
N ALA A 20 27.57 10.91 31.71
CA ALA A 20 27.84 9.48 31.47
C ALA A 20 26.66 8.69 30.90
N GLY A 21 25.51 9.36 30.66
CA GLY A 21 24.27 8.72 30.22
C GLY A 21 23.96 8.79 28.72
N THR A 22 24.79 9.44 27.90
CA THR A 22 24.60 9.52 26.45
C THR A 22 25.52 8.56 25.70
N ALA A 23 25.73 7.35 26.24
CA ALA A 23 26.23 6.25 25.40
C ALA A 23 25.23 6.12 24.25
N GLY A 24 25.67 6.52 23.05
CA GLY A 24 24.84 6.68 21.88
C GLY A 24 23.98 5.45 21.68
N ARG A 25 22.66 5.62 21.77
CA ARG A 25 21.76 4.64 21.17
C ARG A 25 22.22 4.55 19.72
N ALA A 26 22.66 3.37 19.29
CA ALA A 26 22.82 3.12 17.87
C ALA A 26 21.49 3.53 17.23
N SER A 27 21.57 4.43 16.26
CA SER A 27 20.40 4.89 15.54
C SER A 27 19.82 3.68 14.83
N ALA A 28 18.54 3.37 15.09
CA ALA A 28 17.84 2.27 14.44
C ALA A 28 17.88 2.46 12.92
N GLY A 29 18.26 1.42 12.18
CA GLY A 29 18.55 1.57 10.76
C GLY A 29 18.36 0.30 9.95
N CYS A 30 18.39 0.45 8.63
CA CYS A 30 18.54 -0.68 7.72
C CYS A 30 20.04 -0.91 7.50
N VAL A 31 20.59 -1.95 8.10
CA VAL A 31 22.03 -2.24 8.10
C VAL A 31 22.42 -2.94 6.80
N GLY A 32 23.15 -2.23 5.94
CA GLY A 32 23.78 -2.76 4.73
C GLY A 32 25.18 -3.31 4.99
N THR A 33 25.88 -3.70 3.93
CA THR A 33 27.26 -4.21 4.03
C THR A 33 28.26 -3.09 4.29
N THR A 34 28.02 -1.91 3.73
CA THR A 34 28.94 -0.77 3.74
C THR A 34 28.49 0.37 4.63
N GLN A 35 27.19 0.49 4.88
CA GLN A 35 26.61 1.54 5.72
C GLN A 35 25.29 1.11 6.37
N THR A 36 24.88 1.86 7.39
CA THR A 36 23.51 1.83 7.92
C THR A 36 22.71 2.94 7.23
N PHE A 37 21.51 2.61 6.75
CA PHE A 37 20.57 3.57 6.18
C PHE A 37 19.56 3.98 7.25
N GLU A 38 19.50 5.28 7.54
CA GLU A 38 18.57 5.90 8.49
C GLU A 38 17.34 6.47 7.76
N PHE A 39 16.40 7.00 8.54
CA PHE A 39 15.20 7.63 7.99
C PHE A 39 15.53 8.76 7.00
N GLY A 40 15.00 8.68 5.80
CA GLY A 40 15.20 9.60 4.68
C GLY A 40 16.34 9.19 3.72
N ASP A 41 17.10 8.15 4.06
CA ASP A 41 18.25 7.75 3.25
C ASP A 41 17.87 7.05 1.95
N THR A 42 18.81 7.12 1.01
CA THR A 42 18.76 6.34 -0.22
C THR A 42 19.48 5.01 -0.05
N VAL A 43 18.73 3.92 -0.11
CA VAL A 43 19.23 2.55 -0.01
C VAL A 43 19.86 2.13 -1.34
N ILE A 44 21.18 2.00 -1.35
CA ILE A 44 21.97 1.66 -2.55
C ILE A 44 22.52 0.23 -2.57
N GLU A 45 22.27 -0.54 -1.52
CA GLU A 45 22.61 -1.96 -1.39
C GLU A 45 21.55 -2.66 -0.53
N SER A 46 21.46 -3.99 -0.61
CA SER A 46 20.56 -4.75 0.27
C SER A 46 20.89 -4.50 1.74
N CYS A 47 19.85 -4.37 2.56
CA CYS A 47 19.99 -4.08 3.99
C CYS A 47 18.92 -4.80 4.81
N THR A 48 19.18 -4.92 6.10
CA THR A 48 18.27 -5.55 7.07
C THR A 48 18.07 -4.64 8.27
N PHE A 49 16.82 -4.41 8.67
CA PHE A 49 16.51 -3.61 9.85
C PHE A 49 17.05 -4.28 11.12
N ASP A 50 17.69 -3.50 11.99
CA ASP A 50 18.22 -3.96 13.27
C ASP A 50 17.37 -3.56 14.48
N ASP A 51 16.44 -2.62 14.30
CA ASP A 51 15.45 -2.16 15.29
C ASP A 51 14.32 -1.39 14.57
N ASP A 52 13.31 -0.95 15.32
CA ASP A 52 12.24 -0.08 14.81
C ASP A 52 12.78 1.30 14.42
N MET A 53 12.54 1.70 13.17
CA MET A 53 12.93 3.00 12.63
C MET A 53 11.76 3.99 12.71
N ILE A 54 11.88 4.97 13.61
CA ILE A 54 10.85 6.00 13.84
C ILE A 54 11.30 7.33 13.24
N ARG A 55 10.41 8.02 12.52
CA ARG A 55 10.65 9.36 11.99
C ARG A 55 11.17 10.30 13.10
N PRO A 56 12.39 10.87 12.95
CA PRO A 56 12.88 11.83 13.92
C PRO A 56 12.04 13.11 13.93
N ALA A 57 11.90 13.73 15.10
CA ALA A 57 11.13 14.97 15.24
C ALA A 57 11.66 16.08 14.32
N GLY A 58 10.77 16.70 13.55
CA GLY A 58 11.10 17.77 12.60
C GLY A 58 11.68 17.30 11.26
N VAL A 59 11.85 15.99 11.06
CA VAL A 59 12.18 15.42 9.74
C VAL A 59 10.89 15.22 8.94
N THR A 60 10.94 15.54 7.66
CA THR A 60 9.83 15.35 6.71
C THR A 60 10.34 14.59 5.50
N GLY A 61 9.49 13.78 4.88
CA GLY A 61 9.83 13.06 3.64
C GLY A 61 9.57 11.57 3.76
N HIS A 62 10.10 10.82 2.79
CA HIS A 62 10.00 9.37 2.75
C HIS A 62 10.74 8.71 3.91
N GLY A 63 10.33 7.50 4.27
CA GLY A 63 11.05 6.67 5.23
C GLY A 63 12.38 6.16 4.66
N LEU A 64 12.35 5.35 3.60
CA LEU A 64 13.54 4.96 2.83
C LEU A 64 13.28 5.13 1.33
N ILE A 65 14.31 5.55 0.60
CA ILE A 65 14.28 5.75 -0.85
C ILE A 65 15.13 4.66 -1.51
N VAL A 66 14.56 3.89 -2.42
CA VAL A 66 15.31 2.89 -3.17
C VAL A 66 16.20 3.59 -4.20
N GLY A 67 17.52 3.35 -4.08
CA GLY A 67 18.54 3.95 -4.94
C GLY A 67 19.12 3.02 -5.99
N ALA A 68 18.97 1.70 -5.81
CA ALA A 68 19.59 0.69 -6.67
C ALA A 68 18.57 -0.36 -7.14
N THR A 69 18.92 -1.02 -8.24
CA THR A 69 18.24 -2.21 -8.75
C THR A 69 18.77 -3.46 -8.04
N ASP A 70 18.00 -4.54 -8.03
CA ASP A 70 18.44 -5.84 -7.50
C ASP A 70 18.89 -5.78 -6.03
N ILE A 71 18.10 -5.09 -5.21
CA ILE A 71 18.32 -4.98 -3.77
C ILE A 71 17.13 -5.51 -2.98
N THR A 72 17.41 -5.91 -1.74
CA THR A 72 16.41 -6.32 -0.76
C THR A 72 16.44 -5.38 0.44
N ILE A 73 15.28 -4.82 0.79
CA ILE A 73 15.02 -4.19 2.09
C ILE A 73 14.28 -5.21 2.94
N ASP A 74 14.98 -5.79 3.91
CA ASP A 74 14.42 -6.78 4.83
C ASP A 74 14.10 -6.12 6.17
N GLY A 75 12.82 -5.98 6.48
CA GLY A 75 12.38 -5.41 7.75
C GLY A 75 12.68 -6.29 8.96
N ASN A 76 12.99 -7.58 8.78
CA ASN A 76 13.30 -8.50 9.89
C ASN A 76 12.24 -8.50 11.03
N GLY A 77 10.99 -8.18 10.69
CA GLY A 77 9.87 -8.03 11.62
C GLY A 77 9.78 -6.69 12.35
N PHE A 78 10.68 -5.74 12.06
CA PHE A 78 10.67 -4.39 12.63
C PHE A 78 9.76 -3.43 11.86
N CYS A 79 9.46 -2.31 12.51
CA CYS A 79 8.58 -1.27 12.03
C CYS A 79 9.36 -0.09 11.43
N LEU A 80 8.88 0.41 10.30
CA LEU A 80 9.17 1.74 9.78
C LEU A 80 7.95 2.63 10.07
N ASP A 81 8.11 3.57 11.02
CA ASP A 81 7.04 4.39 11.54
C ASP A 81 7.22 5.87 11.15
N GLY A 82 6.25 6.42 10.42
CA GLY A 82 6.21 7.82 10.04
C GLY A 82 5.84 8.79 11.18
N GLY A 83 5.41 8.31 12.34
CA GLY A 83 4.94 9.15 13.45
C GLY A 83 3.54 9.68 13.20
N GLU A 84 3.37 10.99 13.02
CA GLU A 84 2.10 11.54 12.53
C GLU A 84 2.13 11.57 11.00
N PRO A 85 1.07 11.09 10.31
CA PRO A 85 0.96 11.23 8.86
C PRO A 85 1.14 12.68 8.44
N ALA A 86 2.19 12.96 7.68
CA ALA A 86 2.49 14.30 7.17
C ALA A 86 1.95 14.44 5.75
N CYS A 87 0.65 14.18 5.58
CA CYS A 87 0.01 14.31 4.28
C CYS A 87 -0.19 15.78 3.96
N VAL A 88 0.18 16.12 2.74
CA VAL A 88 0.23 17.49 2.28
C VAL A 88 -0.61 17.53 1.04
N GLU A 89 -1.49 18.52 0.95
CA GLU A 89 -2.27 18.78 -0.26
C GLU A 89 -1.30 18.85 -1.45
N GLY A 90 -1.25 17.77 -2.23
CA GLY A 90 -0.32 17.67 -3.33
C GLY A 90 -0.65 18.77 -4.34
N VAL A 91 0.37 19.44 -4.87
CA VAL A 91 0.19 20.19 -6.13
C VAL A 91 -0.17 19.14 -7.19
N ASN A 92 -1.43 19.16 -7.65
CA ASN A 92 -2.10 18.13 -8.48
C ASN A 92 -2.63 16.88 -7.74
N GLY A 93 -2.75 16.91 -6.41
CA GLY A 93 -3.42 15.86 -5.62
C GLY A 93 -2.64 14.57 -5.42
N GLU A 94 -1.34 14.51 -5.73
CA GLU A 94 -0.51 13.35 -5.37
C GLU A 94 0.26 13.63 -4.07
N ASP A 95 -0.09 12.89 -3.02
CA ASP A 95 0.70 12.81 -1.79
C ASP A 95 2.08 12.23 -2.09
N LYS A 96 3.11 12.88 -1.55
CA LYS A 96 4.51 12.56 -1.90
C LYS A 96 5.22 11.72 -0.85
N VAL A 97 4.65 11.48 0.32
CA VAL A 97 5.38 10.85 1.43
C VAL A 97 5.01 9.37 1.52
N ALA A 98 6.02 8.51 1.34
CA ALA A 98 5.88 7.07 1.45
C ALA A 98 6.82 6.49 2.50
N GLY A 99 6.45 5.39 3.15
CA GLY A 99 7.35 4.62 4.00
C GLY A 99 8.53 4.12 3.19
N ILE A 100 8.26 3.29 2.18
CA ILE A 100 9.26 2.90 1.17
C ILE A 100 8.91 3.53 -0.17
N TYR A 101 9.87 4.20 -0.80
CA TYR A 101 9.70 4.86 -2.09
C TYR A 101 10.69 4.35 -3.13
N ALA A 102 10.18 3.89 -4.27
CA ALA A 102 11.01 3.58 -5.44
C ALA A 102 10.48 4.31 -6.67
N GLU A 103 11.36 5.04 -7.35
CA GLU A 103 11.03 5.72 -8.61
C GLU A 103 11.96 5.28 -9.74
N LYS A 104 11.36 4.70 -10.78
CA LYS A 104 12.03 4.49 -12.06
C LYS A 104 11.79 5.68 -12.98
N ASN A 105 12.85 6.22 -13.58
CA ASN A 105 12.75 7.30 -14.56
C ASN A 105 13.88 7.23 -15.61
N ALA A 106 14.01 8.22 -16.49
CA ALA A 106 15.01 8.21 -17.57
C ALA A 106 16.46 8.22 -17.05
N SER A 107 16.68 8.71 -15.83
CA SER A 107 18.00 8.84 -15.20
C SER A 107 18.28 7.72 -14.20
N GLN A 108 17.27 6.97 -13.79
CA GLN A 108 17.37 5.94 -12.75
C GLN A 108 16.57 4.71 -13.13
N SER A 109 17.28 3.61 -13.42
CA SER A 109 16.66 2.31 -13.65
C SER A 109 16.58 1.55 -12.34
N ILE A 110 15.37 1.48 -11.77
CA ILE A 110 15.07 0.65 -10.61
C ILE A 110 14.18 -0.50 -11.07
N ASP A 111 14.64 -1.72 -10.86
CA ASP A 111 13.93 -2.97 -11.11
C ASP A 111 14.35 -3.98 -10.02
N LYS A 112 13.71 -5.14 -9.93
CA LYS A 112 14.15 -6.24 -9.04
C LYS A 112 14.28 -5.85 -7.57
N VAL A 113 13.43 -4.94 -7.11
CA VAL A 113 13.40 -4.51 -5.71
C VAL A 113 12.56 -5.49 -4.91
N SER A 114 13.13 -6.03 -3.84
CA SER A 114 12.42 -6.86 -2.87
C SER A 114 12.23 -6.11 -1.56
N ILE A 115 11.00 -6.01 -1.07
CA ILE A 115 10.65 -5.44 0.24
C ILE A 115 9.94 -6.54 1.02
N ARG A 116 10.46 -6.91 2.19
CA ARG A 116 9.90 -8.04 2.94
C ARG A 116 9.98 -7.92 4.44
N ASN A 117 9.13 -8.66 5.15
CA ASN A 117 9.14 -8.78 6.62
C ASN A 117 9.11 -7.42 7.33
N LEU A 118 8.40 -6.44 6.77
CA LEU A 118 8.44 -5.05 7.24
C LEU A 118 7.04 -4.60 7.65
N GLU A 119 6.92 -4.00 8.83
CA GLU A 119 5.75 -3.22 9.22
C GLU A 119 5.95 -1.76 8.75
N VAL A 120 4.94 -1.16 8.10
CA VAL A 120 4.98 0.22 7.62
C VAL A 120 3.68 0.95 7.99
N LYS A 121 3.80 2.03 8.76
CA LYS A 121 2.65 2.83 9.21
C LYS A 121 2.91 4.32 9.33
N ASN A 122 1.83 5.09 9.41
CA ASN A 122 1.83 6.54 9.62
C ASN A 122 2.53 7.36 8.52
N PHE A 123 2.42 6.91 7.27
CA PHE A 123 2.81 7.67 6.07
C PHE A 123 1.57 8.05 5.27
N CYS A 124 1.71 8.75 4.14
CA CYS A 124 0.59 8.91 3.20
C CYS A 124 0.46 7.71 2.28
N HIS A 125 1.60 7.14 1.93
CA HIS A 125 1.69 5.84 1.29
C HIS A 125 2.51 4.91 2.17
N GLY A 126 2.07 3.66 2.36
CA GLY A 126 2.94 2.68 3.02
C GLY A 126 4.15 2.37 2.13
N ILE A 127 3.92 1.68 1.03
CA ILE A 127 4.94 1.30 0.05
C ILE A 127 4.53 1.85 -1.32
N GLN A 128 5.44 2.56 -2.00
CA GLN A 128 5.17 3.20 -3.29
C GLN A 128 6.25 2.82 -4.32
N LEU A 129 5.87 2.05 -5.33
CA LEU A 129 6.69 1.70 -6.49
C LEU A 129 6.11 2.35 -7.75
N ILE A 130 6.85 3.26 -8.36
CA ILE A 130 6.34 4.04 -9.49
C ILE A 130 7.36 4.20 -10.62
N LYS A 131 6.86 4.27 -11.85
CA LYS A 131 7.59 4.82 -12.99
C LYS A 131 7.13 6.25 -13.27
N LYS A 132 8.08 7.17 -13.43
CA LYS A 132 7.85 8.54 -13.94
C LYS A 132 8.54 8.75 -15.28
N GLY A 133 7.94 9.62 -16.10
CA GLY A 133 8.45 9.99 -17.42
C GLY A 133 7.63 9.42 -18.57
N PRO A 134 8.14 9.52 -19.80
CA PRO A 134 7.34 9.25 -20.99
C PRO A 134 7.13 7.74 -21.21
N ALA A 135 6.31 7.40 -22.20
CA ALA A 135 5.86 6.03 -22.43
C ALA A 135 7.02 5.07 -22.78
N GLU A 136 8.11 5.58 -23.34
CA GLU A 136 9.26 4.82 -23.82
C GLU A 136 10.13 4.25 -22.70
N ILE A 137 10.07 4.82 -21.49
CA ILE A 137 10.72 4.22 -20.32
C ILE A 137 9.97 2.91 -20.03
N PRO A 138 10.64 1.76 -19.90
CA PRO A 138 9.95 0.53 -19.56
C PRO A 138 9.35 0.62 -18.15
N ASP A 139 8.28 -0.14 -17.92
CA ASP A 139 7.72 -0.32 -16.57
C ASP A 139 8.80 -0.74 -15.57
N MET A 140 8.57 -0.47 -14.29
CA MET A 140 9.35 -1.10 -13.23
C MET A 140 8.99 -2.59 -13.18
N ASN A 141 9.98 -3.47 -13.16
CA ASN A 141 9.77 -4.91 -13.35
C ASN A 141 10.41 -5.77 -12.26
N GLU A 142 9.86 -6.98 -12.11
CA GLU A 142 10.40 -8.06 -11.26
C GLU A 142 10.52 -7.66 -9.78
N CYS A 143 9.66 -6.77 -9.31
CA CYS A 143 9.61 -6.37 -7.91
C CYS A 143 8.84 -7.40 -7.06
N ILE A 144 9.21 -7.51 -5.79
CA ILE A 144 8.55 -8.38 -4.82
C ILE A 144 8.23 -7.55 -3.57
N ILE A 145 6.97 -7.59 -3.14
CA ILE A 145 6.55 -7.14 -1.81
C ILE A 145 5.96 -8.36 -1.13
N GLU A 146 6.60 -8.85 -0.05
CA GLU A 146 6.19 -10.08 0.60
C GLU A 146 6.20 -10.01 2.13
N ASN A 147 5.21 -10.62 2.78
CA ASN A 147 5.17 -10.71 4.25
C ASN A 147 5.33 -9.34 4.94
N CYS A 148 4.69 -8.31 4.38
CA CYS A 148 4.70 -6.96 4.94
C CYS A 148 3.37 -6.66 5.62
N LYS A 149 3.42 -5.86 6.69
CA LYS A 149 2.25 -5.32 7.36
C LYS A 149 2.15 -3.83 7.07
N VAL A 150 1.13 -3.39 6.33
CA VAL A 150 1.03 -2.01 5.83
C VAL A 150 -0.27 -1.40 6.29
N HIS A 151 -0.22 -0.51 7.29
CA HIS A 151 -1.44 -0.07 7.96
C HIS A 151 -1.37 1.35 8.50
N ASP A 152 -2.54 1.89 8.88
CA ASP A 152 -2.67 3.23 9.47
C ASP A 152 -1.91 4.29 8.65
N ASN A 153 -2.10 4.27 7.32
CA ASN A 153 -1.52 5.26 6.43
C ASN A 153 -2.62 6.10 5.78
N GLY A 154 -2.24 7.32 5.44
CA GLY A 154 -3.11 8.35 4.91
C GLY A 154 -3.69 9.26 5.98
N ASP A 155 -4.51 10.21 5.52
CA ASP A 155 -5.12 11.24 6.35
C ASP A 155 -6.41 11.71 5.66
N ASP A 156 -7.57 11.41 6.26
CA ASP A 156 -8.87 11.80 5.72
C ASP A 156 -9.22 13.28 5.93
N SER A 157 -8.44 14.00 6.74
CA SER A 157 -8.59 15.43 7.00
C SER A 157 -7.94 16.30 5.92
N VAL A 158 -7.06 15.72 5.10
CA VAL A 158 -6.35 16.40 4.02
C VAL A 158 -7.17 16.31 2.73
N GLN A 159 -7.83 17.41 2.38
CA GLN A 159 -8.59 17.51 1.14
C GLN A 159 -7.69 17.23 -0.08
N GLY A 160 -8.21 16.43 -1.02
CA GLY A 160 -7.52 16.00 -2.22
C GLY A 160 -6.51 14.88 -2.02
N SER A 161 -6.32 14.37 -0.80
CA SER A 161 -5.37 13.32 -0.50
C SER A 161 -5.69 12.01 -1.26
N GLN A 162 -4.66 11.45 -1.89
CA GLN A 162 -4.73 10.24 -2.72
C GLN A 162 -3.74 9.20 -2.21
N THR A 163 -3.97 8.76 -0.99
CA THR A 163 -3.18 7.81 -0.17
C THR A 163 -3.50 6.36 -0.50
N MET A 164 -2.55 5.46 -0.27
CA MET A 164 -2.72 4.01 -0.46
C MET A 164 -1.76 3.24 0.43
N GLY A 165 -2.13 2.03 0.85
CA GLY A 165 -1.22 1.14 1.57
C GLY A 165 -0.04 0.75 0.68
N ILE A 166 -0.31 0.01 -0.39
CA ILE A 166 0.68 -0.36 -1.40
C ILE A 166 0.28 0.26 -2.75
N LYS A 167 1.07 1.20 -3.24
CA LYS A 167 0.85 1.90 -4.52
C LYS A 167 1.83 1.42 -5.59
N LEU A 168 1.27 0.90 -6.67
CA LEU A 168 1.99 0.48 -7.86
C LEU A 168 1.53 1.34 -9.03
N ASN A 169 2.45 2.04 -9.70
CA ASN A 169 2.14 2.80 -10.91
C ASN A 169 3.13 2.44 -12.02
N ASN A 170 2.63 1.83 -13.11
CA ASN A 170 3.46 1.30 -14.18
C ASN A 170 4.50 0.26 -13.66
N VAL A 171 4.01 -0.68 -12.86
CA VAL A 171 4.79 -1.82 -12.32
C VAL A 171 4.26 -3.10 -12.97
N SER A 172 5.16 -3.89 -13.55
CA SER A 172 4.83 -5.10 -14.32
C SER A 172 5.66 -6.29 -13.83
N ASN A 173 5.24 -7.52 -14.17
CA ASN A 173 5.98 -8.76 -13.87
C ASN A 173 6.40 -8.88 -12.39
N SER A 174 5.57 -8.39 -11.46
CA SER A 174 5.90 -8.27 -10.04
C SER A 174 4.96 -9.10 -9.17
N ILE A 175 5.39 -9.38 -7.94
CA ILE A 175 4.65 -10.23 -7.00
C ILE A 175 4.37 -9.45 -5.71
N ILE A 176 3.11 -9.44 -5.30
CA ILE A 176 2.66 -8.87 -4.03
C ILE A 176 1.98 -10.01 -3.28
N LYS A 177 2.59 -10.49 -2.19
CA LYS A 177 2.10 -11.68 -1.53
C LYS A 177 2.23 -11.71 -0.02
N ASP A 178 1.34 -12.45 0.61
CA ASP A 178 1.38 -12.73 2.04
C ASP A 178 1.43 -11.44 2.88
N CYS A 179 0.89 -10.32 2.37
CA CYS A 179 0.86 -9.05 3.06
C CYS A 179 -0.47 -8.86 3.81
N GLU A 180 -0.41 -8.16 4.95
CA GLU A 180 -1.58 -7.67 5.69
C GLU A 180 -1.69 -6.16 5.45
N VAL A 181 -2.78 -5.69 4.85
CA VAL A 181 -2.94 -4.28 4.45
C VAL A 181 -4.28 -3.71 4.89
N TYR A 182 -4.28 -2.78 5.84
CA TYR A 182 -5.51 -2.30 6.46
C TYR A 182 -5.47 -0.85 6.96
N ASN A 183 -6.61 -0.32 7.41
CA ASN A 183 -6.76 1.05 7.95
C ASN A 183 -6.11 2.11 7.07
N GLN A 184 -6.36 2.04 5.76
CA GLN A 184 -5.94 3.09 4.84
C GLN A 184 -7.01 4.17 4.81
N GLU A 185 -6.61 5.41 5.10
CA GLU A 185 -7.46 6.61 5.13
C GLU A 185 -7.09 7.57 4.02
N GLY A 186 -7.96 8.50 3.63
CA GLY A 186 -7.68 9.53 2.63
C GLY A 186 -8.92 10.33 2.26
N ASP A 187 -8.80 11.28 1.34
CA ASP A 187 -9.96 12.09 0.97
C ASP A 187 -10.99 11.26 0.18
N ILE A 188 -12.14 11.05 0.79
CA ILE A 188 -13.31 10.39 0.20
C ILE A 188 -13.95 11.21 -0.91
N ALA A 189 -13.78 12.53 -0.93
CA ALA A 189 -14.32 13.41 -1.96
C ALA A 189 -13.36 13.61 -3.14
N ALA A 190 -12.11 13.17 -3.05
CA ALA A 190 -11.10 13.42 -4.07
C ALA A 190 -11.52 12.90 -5.45
N SER A 191 -11.66 13.83 -6.40
CA SER A 191 -11.89 13.53 -7.81
C SER A 191 -10.57 13.07 -8.45
N GLY A 192 -10.30 11.76 -8.46
CA GLY A 192 -9.01 11.24 -8.92
C GLY A 192 -8.97 9.72 -8.85
N PRO A 193 -7.79 9.05 -8.86
CA PRO A 193 -7.72 7.80 -8.12
C PRO A 193 -8.13 8.12 -6.68
N PRO A 194 -9.24 7.55 -6.19
CA PRO A 194 -9.65 7.79 -4.81
C PRO A 194 -8.49 7.37 -3.88
N GLY A 195 -8.16 8.19 -2.87
CA GLY A 195 -7.27 7.78 -1.78
C GLY A 195 -7.89 6.66 -0.92
N ALA A 196 -7.19 6.22 0.12
CA ALA A 196 -7.69 5.26 1.11
C ALA A 196 -7.91 3.81 0.60
N MET A 197 -7.05 3.35 -0.31
CA MET A 197 -7.08 1.98 -0.83
C MET A 197 -5.99 1.12 -0.20
N GLY A 198 -6.27 -0.18 -0.02
CA GLY A 198 -5.27 -1.14 0.47
C GLY A 198 -4.13 -1.32 -0.53
N ILE A 199 -4.37 -2.09 -1.59
CA ILE A 199 -3.41 -2.35 -2.68
C ILE A 199 -3.93 -1.72 -3.97
N TYR A 200 -3.12 -0.86 -4.58
CA TYR A 200 -3.48 -0.10 -5.76
C TYR A 200 -2.52 -0.34 -6.92
N LEU A 201 -3.06 -0.67 -8.09
CA LEU A 201 -2.31 -0.77 -9.35
C LEU A 201 -2.89 0.20 -10.38
N CYS A 202 -2.07 1.13 -10.85
CA CYS A 202 -2.37 1.99 -11.99
C CYS A 202 -1.43 1.67 -13.14
N LYS A 203 -1.96 1.09 -14.23
CA LYS A 203 -1.17 0.51 -15.32
C LYS A 203 -0.24 -0.60 -14.83
N GLY A 204 0.32 -1.35 -15.76
CA GLY A 204 1.19 -2.48 -15.46
C GLY A 204 0.50 -3.82 -15.63
N ASN A 205 1.29 -4.80 -16.03
CA ASN A 205 0.83 -6.07 -16.56
C ASN A 205 1.57 -7.25 -15.93
N TYR A 206 0.98 -8.44 -16.02
CA TYR A 206 1.62 -9.68 -15.60
C TYR A 206 2.05 -9.69 -14.12
N ASN A 207 1.33 -8.97 -13.27
CA ASN A 207 1.57 -9.01 -11.84
C ASN A 207 0.74 -10.14 -11.18
N LEU A 208 1.30 -10.71 -10.12
CA LEU A 208 0.64 -11.68 -9.26
C LEU A 208 0.38 -11.06 -7.89
N PHE A 209 -0.87 -11.04 -7.49
CA PHE A 209 -1.29 -10.62 -6.15
C PHE A 209 -1.89 -11.82 -5.44
N THR A 210 -1.22 -12.35 -4.41
CA THR A 210 -1.64 -13.62 -3.81
C THR A 210 -1.41 -13.76 -2.32
N GLY A 211 -2.33 -14.42 -1.60
CA GLY A 211 -2.16 -14.66 -0.17
C GLY A 211 -2.26 -13.41 0.71
N ASN A 212 -2.74 -12.29 0.16
CA ASN A 212 -2.84 -11.04 0.93
C ASN A 212 -4.13 -11.02 1.75
N ASP A 213 -4.04 -10.48 2.96
CA ASP A 213 -5.17 -10.12 3.82
C ASP A 213 -5.36 -8.60 3.74
N VAL A 214 -6.50 -8.14 3.22
CA VAL A 214 -6.71 -6.73 2.88
C VAL A 214 -8.06 -6.27 3.41
N HIS A 215 -8.04 -5.47 4.48
CA HIS A 215 -9.26 -5.19 5.24
C HIS A 215 -9.34 -3.80 5.86
N ASP A 216 -10.52 -3.40 6.33
CA ASP A 216 -10.76 -2.13 7.05
C ASP A 216 -10.21 -0.89 6.34
N ASN A 217 -10.08 -0.93 5.01
CA ASN A 217 -9.69 0.23 4.23
C ASN A 217 -10.92 1.10 4.03
N GLN A 218 -10.77 2.42 4.17
CA GLN A 218 -11.89 3.36 3.99
C GLN A 218 -12.51 3.22 2.58
N LYS A 219 -11.75 2.74 1.59
CA LYS A 219 -12.24 2.39 0.26
C LYS A 219 -12.00 0.95 -0.12
N ALA A 220 -11.45 0.68 -1.30
CA ALA A 220 -11.35 -0.69 -1.81
C ALA A 220 -10.16 -1.40 -1.17
N GLY A 221 -10.30 -2.70 -0.95
CA GLY A 221 -9.17 -3.53 -0.53
C GLY A 221 -8.11 -3.54 -1.63
N MET A 222 -8.46 -4.07 -2.80
CA MET A 222 -7.58 -4.09 -3.98
C MET A 222 -8.20 -3.34 -5.16
N PHE A 223 -7.43 -2.48 -5.82
CA PHE A 223 -7.95 -1.61 -6.86
C PHE A 223 -7.01 -1.48 -8.07
N LEU A 224 -7.47 -1.97 -9.22
CA LEU A 224 -6.75 -1.95 -10.48
C LEU A 224 -7.40 -0.93 -11.43
N ARG A 225 -6.59 -0.02 -11.99
CA ARG A 225 -7.03 0.98 -12.98
C ARG A 225 -5.96 1.34 -14.01
N GLY A 226 -6.36 2.12 -15.02
CA GLY A 226 -5.44 2.63 -16.03
C GLY A 226 -5.03 1.59 -17.08
N ALA A 227 -5.96 0.71 -17.48
CA ALA A 227 -5.73 -0.35 -18.47
C ALA A 227 -4.64 -1.40 -18.11
N PRO A 228 -4.60 -1.95 -16.87
CA PRO A 228 -3.68 -3.02 -16.52
C PRO A 228 -4.18 -4.35 -17.10
N LYS A 229 -3.32 -5.18 -17.67
CA LYS A 229 -3.70 -6.42 -18.36
C LYS A 229 -2.93 -7.64 -17.88
N TYR A 230 -3.51 -8.82 -18.07
CA TYR A 230 -2.84 -10.10 -17.78
C TYR A 230 -2.37 -10.24 -16.33
N ASN A 231 -3.04 -9.59 -15.39
CA ASN A 231 -2.73 -9.73 -13.97
C ASN A 231 -3.47 -10.94 -13.40
N THR A 232 -2.92 -11.51 -12.33
CA THR A 232 -3.56 -12.59 -11.57
C THR A 232 -3.78 -12.13 -10.15
N ILE A 233 -5.04 -12.13 -9.72
CA ILE A 233 -5.47 -11.87 -8.35
C ILE A 233 -5.97 -13.20 -7.79
N SER A 234 -5.20 -13.83 -6.92
CA SER A 234 -5.53 -15.16 -6.42
C SER A 234 -5.34 -15.38 -4.93
N HIS A 235 -6.16 -16.19 -4.28
CA HIS A 235 -5.96 -16.57 -2.87
C HIS A 235 -5.85 -15.37 -1.90
N ASN A 236 -6.52 -14.25 -2.19
CA ASN A 236 -6.55 -13.11 -1.28
C ASN A 236 -7.80 -13.18 -0.39
N TYR A 237 -7.68 -12.69 0.84
CA TYR A 237 -8.80 -12.44 1.74
C TYR A 237 -9.06 -10.94 1.79
N ALA A 238 -10.23 -10.50 1.31
CA ALA A 238 -10.59 -9.09 1.24
C ALA A 238 -11.89 -8.85 2.00
N HIS A 239 -11.82 -8.18 3.15
CA HIS A 239 -12.99 -7.99 4.00
C HIS A 239 -13.14 -6.60 4.61
N GLU A 240 -14.38 -6.22 4.92
CA GLU A 240 -14.68 -4.99 5.68
C GLU A 240 -14.17 -3.69 5.02
N ASN A 241 -13.91 -3.72 3.71
CA ASN A 241 -13.47 -2.57 2.94
C ASN A 241 -14.66 -1.67 2.57
N GLY A 242 -14.48 -0.34 2.64
CA GLY A 242 -15.55 0.65 2.46
C GLY A 242 -16.02 0.89 1.02
N PHE A 243 -15.33 0.33 0.01
CA PHE A 243 -15.66 0.50 -1.42
C PHE A 243 -15.35 -0.75 -2.26
N GLY A 244 -15.59 -1.94 -1.71
CA GLY A 244 -15.50 -3.24 -2.35
C GLY A 244 -14.22 -3.99 -1.97
N GLY A 245 -14.25 -5.31 -2.09
CA GLY A 245 -13.09 -6.14 -1.76
C GLY A 245 -12.01 -6.03 -2.83
N ILE A 246 -12.28 -6.54 -4.03
CA ILE A 246 -11.33 -6.56 -5.16
C ILE A 246 -11.97 -5.90 -6.38
N ARG A 247 -11.32 -4.90 -6.98
CA ARG A 247 -11.87 -4.13 -8.10
C ARG A 247 -10.92 -4.00 -9.28
N GLY A 248 -11.21 -4.72 -10.36
CA GLY A 248 -10.74 -4.43 -11.72
C GLY A 248 -11.53 -3.29 -12.34
N ASN A 249 -11.32 -2.05 -11.90
CA ASN A 249 -12.30 -0.97 -12.10
C ASN A 249 -12.33 -0.34 -13.51
N CYS A 250 -11.35 -0.55 -14.38
CA CYS A 250 -11.28 0.15 -15.67
C CYS A 250 -11.84 -0.66 -16.85
N VAL A 251 -12.31 0.05 -17.88
CA VAL A 251 -12.83 -0.53 -19.15
C VAL A 251 -11.80 -1.31 -19.98
N TYR A 252 -10.54 -1.34 -19.54
CA TYR A 252 -9.43 -2.00 -20.20
C TYR A 252 -8.61 -2.85 -19.22
N THR A 253 -9.22 -3.25 -18.10
CA THR A 253 -8.63 -4.22 -17.17
C THR A 253 -8.79 -5.63 -17.75
N ASP A 254 -8.21 -5.86 -18.92
CA ASP A 254 -8.50 -7.02 -19.76
C ASP A 254 -7.66 -8.24 -19.37
N PHE A 255 -8.13 -9.44 -19.74
CA PHE A 255 -7.39 -10.71 -19.56
C PHE A 255 -6.91 -10.94 -18.12
N THR A 256 -7.61 -10.38 -17.13
CA THR A 256 -7.24 -10.51 -15.72
C THR A 256 -7.89 -11.77 -15.14
N ILE A 257 -7.14 -12.52 -14.35
CA ILE A 257 -7.63 -13.72 -13.67
C ILE A 257 -7.95 -13.36 -12.22
N PHE A 258 -9.18 -13.62 -11.81
CA PHE A 258 -9.64 -13.54 -10.42
C PHE A 258 -9.98 -14.95 -9.95
N GLU A 259 -9.14 -15.57 -9.11
CA GLU A 259 -9.39 -16.95 -8.67
C GLU A 259 -9.09 -17.27 -7.21
N TYR A 260 -9.88 -18.14 -6.60
CA TYR A 260 -9.68 -18.58 -5.21
C TYR A 260 -9.63 -17.44 -4.19
N ASN A 261 -10.19 -16.27 -4.48
CA ASN A 261 -10.27 -15.18 -3.52
C ASN A 261 -11.49 -15.38 -2.61
N TYR A 262 -11.35 -14.97 -1.34
CA TYR A 262 -12.46 -14.86 -0.42
C TYR A 262 -12.73 -13.38 -0.15
N SER A 263 -13.87 -12.88 -0.62
CA SER A 263 -14.25 -11.47 -0.51
C SER A 263 -15.58 -11.33 0.24
N THR A 264 -15.55 -10.75 1.45
CA THR A 264 -16.72 -10.76 2.33
C THR A 264 -16.91 -9.49 3.15
N ASN A 265 -18.14 -9.16 3.52
CA ASN A 265 -18.44 -8.04 4.42
C ASN A 265 -17.94 -6.67 3.94
N ASN A 266 -17.64 -6.52 2.65
CA ASN A 266 -17.24 -5.25 2.06
C ASN A 266 -18.49 -4.41 1.74
N TYR A 267 -18.36 -3.08 1.81
CA TYR A 267 -19.34 -2.18 1.23
C TYR A 267 -19.06 -1.98 -0.25
N GLY A 268 -20.01 -2.31 -1.12
CA GLY A 268 -19.83 -2.50 -2.54
C GLY A 268 -19.61 -3.99 -2.88
N PRO A 269 -19.23 -4.29 -4.13
CA PRO A 269 -19.10 -5.66 -4.59
C PRO A 269 -17.93 -6.39 -3.93
N GLY A 270 -18.08 -7.71 -3.75
CA GLY A 270 -16.99 -8.57 -3.35
C GLY A 270 -15.87 -8.56 -4.40
N ILE A 271 -16.22 -8.85 -5.66
CA ILE A 271 -15.34 -8.71 -6.82
C ILE A 271 -16.03 -7.86 -7.89
N PHE A 272 -15.41 -6.74 -8.29
CA PHE A 272 -15.84 -5.92 -9.42
C PHE A 272 -14.90 -6.14 -10.61
N VAL A 273 -15.45 -6.38 -11.79
CA VAL A 273 -14.71 -6.61 -13.02
C VAL A 273 -15.18 -5.65 -14.11
N GLY A 274 -14.23 -4.94 -14.69
CA GLY A 274 -14.32 -4.23 -15.96
C GLY A 274 -13.28 -4.73 -16.95
N GLY A 275 -13.37 -4.30 -18.20
CA GLY A 275 -12.50 -4.79 -19.29
C GLY A 275 -12.83 -6.21 -19.74
N THR A 276 -12.37 -6.59 -20.92
CA THR A 276 -12.82 -7.81 -21.61
C THR A 276 -12.00 -9.05 -21.27
N ASP A 277 -12.54 -10.22 -21.58
CA ASP A 277 -11.82 -11.49 -21.62
C ASP A 277 -11.17 -11.91 -20.28
N SER A 278 -11.74 -11.44 -19.16
CA SER A 278 -11.30 -11.82 -17.82
C SER A 278 -11.86 -13.19 -17.40
N THR A 279 -11.11 -13.93 -16.58
CA THR A 279 -11.55 -15.22 -16.02
C THR A 279 -11.84 -15.06 -14.53
N ILE A 280 -13.04 -15.43 -14.10
CA ILE A 280 -13.52 -15.30 -12.71
C ILE A 280 -13.98 -16.67 -12.22
N ARG A 281 -13.19 -17.31 -11.36
CA ARG A 281 -13.45 -18.70 -10.97
C ARG A 281 -13.05 -19.05 -9.55
N TYR A 282 -13.76 -19.99 -8.92
CA TYR A 282 -13.43 -20.50 -7.59
C TYR A 282 -13.38 -19.45 -6.47
N ASN A 283 -13.99 -18.28 -6.68
CA ASN A 283 -14.06 -17.26 -5.64
C ASN A 283 -15.24 -17.53 -4.70
N ILE A 284 -15.10 -17.10 -3.45
CA ILE A 284 -16.18 -17.05 -2.46
C ILE A 284 -16.47 -15.57 -2.24
N CYS A 285 -17.70 -15.13 -2.52
CA CYS A 285 -18.12 -13.74 -2.37
C CYS A 285 -19.42 -13.65 -1.58
N THR A 286 -19.34 -13.26 -0.30
CA THR A 286 -20.47 -13.38 0.62
C THR A 286 -20.66 -12.16 1.50
N GLU A 287 -21.91 -11.89 1.91
CA GLU A 287 -22.22 -10.85 2.92
C GLU A 287 -21.74 -9.44 2.53
N ASN A 288 -21.60 -9.16 1.23
CA ASN A 288 -21.24 -7.82 0.77
C ASN A 288 -22.46 -6.89 0.83
N LYS A 289 -22.23 -5.62 1.18
CA LYS A 289 -23.25 -4.64 1.57
C LYS A 289 -23.38 -3.54 0.53
N THR A 290 -24.58 -3.03 0.30
CA THR A 290 -24.81 -1.95 -0.66
C THR A 290 -24.36 -0.61 -0.10
N GLY A 291 -23.77 0.21 -0.96
CA GLY A 291 -23.30 1.55 -0.68
C GLY A 291 -21.81 1.62 -0.40
N SER A 292 -21.42 2.59 0.41
CA SER A 292 -20.05 2.75 0.89
C SER A 292 -20.11 3.17 2.34
N ALA A 293 -19.21 2.65 3.18
CA ALA A 293 -19.15 3.02 4.59
C ALA A 293 -18.98 4.54 4.78
N HIS A 294 -18.37 5.21 3.80
CA HIS A 294 -17.96 6.61 3.90
C HIS A 294 -18.61 7.52 2.83
N GLY A 295 -19.81 7.19 2.35
CA GLY A 295 -20.65 8.14 1.59
C GLY A 295 -20.13 8.53 0.20
N HIS A 296 -19.31 7.69 -0.44
CA HIS A 296 -18.92 7.88 -1.82
C HIS A 296 -20.15 7.89 -2.74
N GLY A 297 -20.36 9.03 -3.42
CA GLY A 297 -21.38 9.23 -4.46
C GLY A 297 -21.11 8.44 -5.73
N GLY A 298 -20.90 7.13 -5.62
CA GLY A 298 -20.91 6.24 -6.77
C GLY A 298 -22.23 6.43 -7.52
N GLN A 299 -22.15 6.39 -8.86
CA GLN A 299 -23.37 6.23 -9.65
C GLN A 299 -24.13 5.00 -9.14
N GLU A 300 -25.46 5.09 -9.08
CA GLU A 300 -26.32 3.94 -8.76
C GLU A 300 -25.84 2.71 -9.54
N GLY A 301 -25.76 1.56 -8.87
CA GLY A 301 -25.27 0.32 -9.46
C GLY A 301 -23.77 0.07 -9.31
N TRP A 302 -22.92 1.04 -8.97
CA TRP A 302 -21.46 0.81 -8.89
C TRP A 302 -20.99 0.27 -7.54
N ASN A 303 -21.82 0.46 -6.53
CA ASN A 303 -21.52 0.15 -5.13
C ASN A 303 -22.58 -0.78 -4.55
N ASP A 304 -23.28 -1.51 -5.42
CA ASP A 304 -24.24 -2.49 -4.97
C ASP A 304 -23.45 -3.62 -4.30
N GLY A 305 -23.98 -4.10 -3.18
CA GLY A 305 -23.37 -5.16 -2.38
C GLY A 305 -23.50 -6.49 -3.07
N ASN A 306 -22.92 -6.63 -4.27
CA ASN A 306 -22.98 -7.83 -5.08
C ASN A 306 -21.88 -8.81 -4.66
N GLY A 307 -22.09 -10.11 -4.90
CA GLY A 307 -20.98 -11.07 -4.79
C GLY A 307 -19.92 -10.79 -5.87
N ILE A 308 -20.31 -10.96 -7.13
CA ILE A 308 -19.49 -10.63 -8.30
C ILE A 308 -20.25 -9.64 -9.18
N GLN A 309 -19.58 -8.58 -9.62
CA GLN A 309 -20.16 -7.56 -10.47
C GLN A 309 -19.36 -7.37 -11.76
N LEU A 310 -20.01 -7.53 -12.89
CA LEU A 310 -19.46 -7.26 -14.23
C LEU A 310 -20.03 -5.97 -14.78
N ASN A 311 -19.17 -4.99 -15.03
CA ASN A 311 -19.55 -3.66 -15.48
C ASN A 311 -18.46 -3.12 -16.44
N ARG A 312 -18.61 -1.91 -16.98
CA ARG A 312 -17.55 -1.18 -17.68
C ARG A 312 -16.89 -2.00 -18.78
N LEU A 313 -17.71 -2.46 -19.72
CA LEU A 313 -17.27 -3.27 -20.87
C LEU A 313 -16.63 -4.60 -20.46
N ALA A 314 -17.14 -5.25 -19.41
CA ALA A 314 -16.74 -6.59 -18.99
C ALA A 314 -17.22 -7.71 -19.94
N TYR A 315 -17.00 -7.53 -21.24
CA TYR A 315 -17.45 -8.47 -22.27
C TYR A 315 -16.60 -9.73 -22.29
N PHE A 316 -17.20 -10.84 -22.70
CA PHE A 316 -16.52 -12.13 -22.90
C PHE A 316 -15.80 -12.66 -21.65
N ALA A 317 -16.30 -12.32 -20.47
CA ALA A 317 -15.76 -12.86 -19.23
C ALA A 317 -16.20 -14.32 -19.03
N ASP A 318 -15.26 -15.18 -18.64
CA ASP A 318 -15.53 -16.56 -18.26
C ASP A 318 -15.80 -16.64 -16.75
N ILE A 319 -17.05 -16.92 -16.37
CA ILE A 319 -17.46 -17.02 -14.96
C ILE A 319 -17.88 -18.46 -14.66
N TYR A 320 -17.19 -19.13 -13.74
CA TYR A 320 -17.57 -20.48 -13.34
C TYR A 320 -17.08 -20.89 -11.97
N ARG A 321 -17.85 -21.76 -11.30
CA ARG A 321 -17.48 -22.40 -10.02
C ARG A 321 -17.17 -21.39 -8.90
N ASN A 322 -17.85 -20.25 -8.89
CA ASN A 322 -17.83 -19.30 -7.77
C ASN A 322 -18.95 -19.64 -6.79
N THR A 323 -18.76 -19.31 -5.51
CA THR A 323 -19.81 -19.36 -4.48
C THR A 323 -20.16 -17.93 -4.11
N CYS A 324 -21.36 -17.49 -4.47
CA CYS A 324 -21.87 -16.17 -4.13
C CYS A 324 -23.19 -16.35 -3.37
N CYS A 325 -23.27 -15.85 -2.14
CA CYS A 325 -24.48 -15.95 -1.32
C CYS A 325 -24.49 -14.89 -0.20
N GLY A 326 -25.69 -14.52 0.25
CA GLY A 326 -25.87 -13.61 1.40
C GLY A 326 -25.47 -12.17 1.12
N ASN A 327 -25.26 -11.81 -0.14
CA ASN A 327 -24.97 -10.45 -0.58
C ASN A 327 -26.26 -9.59 -0.52
N GLU A 328 -26.16 -8.30 -0.18
CA GLU A 328 -27.33 -7.43 -0.02
C GLU A 328 -28.02 -7.09 -1.34
N ALA A 329 -27.28 -7.10 -2.45
CA ALA A 329 -27.80 -6.93 -3.80
C ALA A 329 -27.87 -8.29 -4.53
N ASP A 330 -27.30 -8.42 -5.72
CA ASP A 330 -27.28 -9.68 -6.46
C ASP A 330 -26.05 -10.52 -6.11
N ASP A 331 -26.19 -11.84 -6.11
CA ASP A 331 -25.03 -12.72 -5.96
C ASP A 331 -24.05 -12.57 -7.13
N ILE A 332 -24.58 -12.48 -8.35
CA ILE A 332 -23.81 -12.16 -9.55
C ILE A 332 -24.62 -11.18 -10.39
N TRP A 333 -24.06 -10.01 -10.66
CA TRP A 333 -24.66 -8.98 -11.50
C TRP A 333 -23.83 -8.75 -12.76
N VAL A 334 -24.52 -8.59 -13.90
CA VAL A 334 -23.92 -8.30 -15.20
C VAL A 334 -24.64 -7.10 -15.80
N LEU A 335 -23.90 -6.05 -16.13
CA LEU A 335 -24.44 -4.93 -16.90
C LEU A 335 -24.58 -5.32 -18.37
N ASP A 336 -25.80 -5.17 -18.90
CA ASP A 336 -26.14 -5.34 -20.32
C ASP A 336 -25.42 -4.32 -21.24
#